data_AF-A0A9D1MHC8-F1
#
_entry.id   AF-A0A9D1MHC8-F1
#
_cell.length_a   1.000
_cell.length_b   1.000
_cell.length_c   1.000
_cell.angle_alpha   90.00
_cell.angle_beta   90.00
_cell.angle_gamma   90.00
#
_symmetry.space_group_name_H-M   'P 1'
#
loop_
_entity.id
_entity.type
_entity.pdbx_description
1 polymer ?
#
loop_
_entity_poly.entity_id
_entity_poly.type
_entity_poly.pdbx_seq_one_letter_code
_entity_poly.pdbx_strand_id
1 'polypeptide(L)'
;MELIRILSAADKVVAVNEGEEFELTGAIRDSFEHKFHSMTADGYEMPALGVSLDAMVKTAMAEGLWLKFDYSRTKTHREMPFDRLAVQLRPEYSGLEFVRGNGGTYSGRDYYYSLKKGQTAAELCEFLKGAGK
;
A
#
# COMPACT_ATOMS: atom_id res chain seq x y z
N MET A 1 5.70 16.71 1.35
CA MET A 1 4.36 16.10 1.28
C MET A 1 4.41 14.84 2.11
N GLU A 2 3.43 14.60 2.97
CA GLU A 2 3.37 13.41 3.84
C GLU A 2 2.95 12.18 3.02
N LEU A 3 3.60 11.03 3.22
CA LEU A 3 3.38 9.81 2.42
C LEU A 3 1.89 9.42 2.32
N ILE A 4 1.16 9.48 3.44
CA ILE A 4 -0.27 9.15 3.50
C ILE A 4 -1.11 10.05 2.59
N ARG A 5 -0.79 11.34 2.51
CA ARG A 5 -1.48 12.27 1.60
C ARG A 5 -1.24 11.92 0.13
N ILE A 6 -0.09 11.33 -0.20
CA ILE A 6 0.19 10.87 -1.56
C ILE A 6 -0.71 9.69 -1.91
N LEU A 7 -0.86 8.73 -0.98
CA LEU A 7 -1.71 7.55 -1.16
C LEU A 7 -3.16 7.92 -1.46
N SER A 8 -3.72 8.90 -0.73
CA SER A 8 -5.07 9.40 -0.98
C SER A 8 -5.25 10.06 -2.36
N ALA A 9 -4.16 10.47 -3.01
CA ALA A 9 -4.18 11.08 -4.34
C ALA A 9 -3.94 10.06 -5.47
N ALA A 10 -4.03 8.76 -5.19
CA ALA A 10 -3.93 7.71 -6.19
C ALA A 10 -5.10 7.78 -7.17
N ASP A 11 -4.80 7.69 -8.46
CA ASP A 11 -5.82 7.67 -9.50
C ASP A 11 -6.61 6.36 -9.42
N LYS A 12 -5.89 5.26 -9.16
CA LYS A 12 -6.46 3.92 -9.03
C LYS A 12 -5.88 3.20 -7.81
N VAL A 13 -6.75 2.50 -7.09
CA VAL A 13 -6.38 1.64 -5.96
C VAL A 13 -6.84 0.22 -6.27
N VAL A 14 -5.92 -0.74 -6.19
CA VAL A 14 -6.17 -2.15 -6.50
C VAL A 14 -5.81 -3.00 -5.30
N ALA A 15 -6.75 -3.81 -4.84
CA ALA A 15 -6.45 -4.91 -3.95
C ALA A 15 -5.98 -6.11 -4.77
N VAL A 16 -4.92 -6.77 -4.31
CA VAL A 16 -4.45 -8.04 -4.88
C VAL A 16 -4.56 -9.08 -3.78
N ASN A 17 -5.30 -10.15 -4.00
CA ASN A 17 -5.43 -11.25 -3.06
C ASN A 17 -4.98 -12.53 -3.75
N GLU A 18 -3.82 -13.06 -3.37
CA GLU A 18 -3.27 -14.31 -3.96
C GLU A 18 -3.17 -14.22 -5.49
N GLY A 19 -2.67 -13.07 -5.98
CA GLY A 19 -2.53 -12.78 -7.41
C GLY A 19 -3.81 -12.30 -8.11
N GLU A 20 -4.98 -12.43 -7.51
CA GLU A 20 -6.24 -11.92 -8.08
C GLU A 20 -6.39 -10.43 -7.82
N GLU A 21 -6.60 -9.65 -8.88
CA GLU A 21 -6.71 -8.20 -8.79
C GLU A 21 -8.17 -7.73 -8.80
N PHE A 22 -8.50 -6.84 -7.87
CA PHE A 22 -9.79 -6.18 -7.78
C PHE A 22 -9.60 -4.67 -7.56
N GLU A 23 -10.16 -3.87 -8.45
CA GLU A 23 -10.10 -2.41 -8.36
C GLU A 23 -11.15 -1.87 -7.37
N LEU A 24 -10.69 -1.08 -6.41
CA LEU A 24 -11.57 -0.45 -5.43
C LEU A 24 -12.28 0.74 -6.09
N THR A 25 -13.60 0.64 -6.25
CA THR A 25 -14.42 1.69 -6.87
C THR A 25 -15.68 1.98 -6.04
N GLY A 26 -16.28 3.16 -6.25
CA GLY A 26 -17.51 3.59 -5.60
C GLY A 26 -17.48 3.43 -4.06
N ALA A 27 -18.56 2.89 -3.49
CA ALA A 27 -18.72 2.72 -2.05
C ALA A 27 -17.63 1.83 -1.40
N ILE A 28 -17.03 0.91 -2.16
CA ILE A 28 -15.94 0.06 -1.66
C ILE A 28 -14.68 0.91 -1.48
N ARG A 29 -14.38 1.79 -2.43
CA ARG A 29 -13.27 2.75 -2.31
C ARG A 29 -13.48 3.69 -1.13
N ASP A 30 -14.68 4.24 -0.97
CA ASP A 30 -14.98 5.16 0.15
C ASP A 30 -14.80 4.45 1.52
N SER A 31 -15.28 3.22 1.63
CA SER A 31 -15.13 2.39 2.84
C SER A 31 -13.66 2.05 3.11
N PHE A 32 -12.90 1.73 2.06
CA PHE A 32 -11.47 1.52 2.14
C PHE A 32 -10.75 2.78 2.65
N GLU A 33 -11.00 3.93 2.04
CA GLU A 33 -10.33 5.19 2.40
C GLU A 33 -10.60 5.57 3.85
N HIS A 34 -11.84 5.40 4.33
CA HIS A 34 -12.18 5.64 5.73
C HIS A 34 -11.41 4.71 6.69
N LYS A 35 -11.39 3.41 6.41
CA LYS A 35 -10.67 2.41 7.24
C LYS A 35 -9.16 2.66 7.21
N PHE A 36 -8.61 2.91 6.02
CA PHE A 36 -7.19 3.17 5.84
C PHE A 36 -6.75 4.46 6.54
N HIS A 37 -7.55 5.52 6.46
CA HIS A 37 -7.29 6.76 7.17
C HIS A 37 -7.33 6.56 8.69
N SER A 38 -8.35 5.89 9.21
CA SER A 38 -8.47 5.57 10.65
C SER A 38 -7.26 4.76 11.16
N MET A 39 -6.82 3.78 10.37
CA MET A 39 -5.65 2.95 10.67
C MET A 39 -4.33 3.75 10.66
N THR A 40 -4.23 4.82 9.88
CA THR A 40 -2.96 5.55 9.65
C THR A 40 -2.88 6.92 10.34
N ALA A 41 -3.99 7.44 10.89
CA ALA A 41 -4.12 8.82 11.37
C ALA A 41 -3.07 9.26 12.41
N ASP A 42 -2.70 8.37 13.33
CA ASP A 42 -1.73 8.64 14.41
C ASP A 42 -0.36 7.97 14.17
N GLY A 43 -0.14 7.47 12.95
CA GLY A 43 1.11 6.86 12.54
C GLY A 43 2.18 7.88 12.18
N TYR A 44 3.36 7.40 11.82
CA TYR A 44 4.45 8.26 11.37
C TYR A 44 5.42 7.51 10.45
N GLU A 45 6.06 8.25 9.54
CA GLU A 45 7.08 7.69 8.67
C GLU A 45 8.37 7.37 9.45
N MET A 46 8.93 6.18 9.22
CA MET A 46 10.27 5.82 9.69
C MET A 46 11.20 5.57 8.49
N PRO A 47 12.53 5.59 8.69
CA PRO A 47 13.45 5.08 7.69
C PRO A 47 13.13 3.64 7.34
N ALA A 48 12.88 3.35 6.06
CA ALA A 48 12.82 1.98 5.59
C ALA A 48 14.22 1.36 5.63
N LEU A 49 14.28 0.12 6.11
CA LEU A 49 15.50 -0.69 6.10
C LEU A 49 15.57 -1.61 4.87
N GLY A 50 14.42 -1.84 4.21
CA GLY A 50 14.27 -2.71 3.05
C GLY A 50 14.74 -2.08 1.73
N VAL A 51 15.15 -2.97 0.83
CA VAL A 51 15.31 -2.70 -0.59
C VAL A 51 14.53 -3.79 -1.32
N SER A 52 13.65 -3.36 -2.21
CA SER A 52 12.82 -4.26 -2.99
C SER A 52 13.45 -4.60 -4.34
N LEU A 53 13.23 -5.84 -4.77
CA LEU A 53 13.60 -6.37 -6.09
C LEU A 53 12.34 -6.81 -6.83
N ASP A 54 12.22 -6.40 -8.10
CA ASP A 54 10.98 -6.53 -8.88
C ASP A 54 10.44 -7.97 -8.92
N ALA A 55 11.31 -8.94 -9.17
CA ALA A 55 10.94 -10.35 -9.22
C ALA A 55 10.38 -10.84 -7.87
N MET A 56 11.01 -10.47 -6.76
CA MET A 56 10.57 -10.89 -5.42
C MET A 56 9.22 -10.29 -5.05
N VAL A 57 9.01 -9.01 -5.36
CA VAL A 57 7.74 -8.33 -5.10
C VAL A 57 6.62 -8.97 -5.90
N LYS A 58 6.85 -9.25 -7.20
CA LYS A 58 5.86 -9.90 -8.06
C LYS A 58 5.53 -11.33 -7.60
N THR A 59 6.52 -12.11 -7.19
CA THR A 59 6.29 -13.43 -6.58
C THR A 59 5.47 -13.32 -5.30
N ALA A 60 5.82 -12.39 -4.40
CA ALA A 60 5.10 -12.21 -3.15
C ALA A 60 3.67 -11.66 -3.33
N MET A 61 3.38 -10.96 -4.43
CA MET A 61 2.03 -10.54 -4.81
C MET A 61 1.13 -11.71 -5.21
N ALA A 62 1.70 -12.80 -5.72
CA ALA A 62 0.94 -13.99 -6.10
C ALA A 62 0.45 -14.81 -4.89
N GLU A 63 1.02 -14.60 -3.69
CA GLU A 63 0.78 -15.44 -2.51
C GLU A 63 0.18 -14.70 -1.32
N GLY A 64 -0.10 -13.39 -1.45
CA GLY A 64 -0.48 -12.55 -0.31
C GLY A 64 -1.57 -11.54 -0.62
N LEU A 65 -1.93 -10.78 0.42
CA LEU A 65 -2.83 -9.63 0.29
C LEU A 65 -2.01 -8.35 0.13
N TRP A 66 -2.28 -7.59 -0.92
CA TRP A 66 -1.59 -6.35 -1.23
C TRP A 66 -2.56 -5.25 -1.62
N LEU A 67 -2.10 -4.00 -1.47
CA LEU A 67 -2.69 -2.84 -2.11
C LEU A 67 -1.70 -2.24 -3.08
N LYS A 68 -2.18 -1.85 -4.26
CA LYS A 68 -1.44 -1.04 -5.24
C LYS A 68 -2.13 0.31 -5.39
N PHE A 69 -1.34 1.36 -5.44
CA PHE A 69 -1.74 2.75 -5.66
C PHE A 69 -1.07 3.20 -6.96
N ASP A 70 -1.87 3.37 -8.01
CA ASP A 70 -1.41 3.77 -9.34
C ASP A 70 -1.59 5.28 -9.53
N TYR A 71 -0.58 5.92 -10.13
CA TYR A 71 -0.59 7.34 -10.44
C TYR A 71 -0.35 7.56 -11.94
N SER A 72 -1.22 8.34 -12.56
CA SER A 72 -1.13 8.80 -13.95
C SER A 72 0.09 9.69 -14.23
N ARG A 73 0.65 10.29 -13.18
CA ARG A 73 1.86 11.11 -13.23
C ARG A 73 2.81 10.69 -12.13
N THR A 74 4.08 10.60 -12.47
CA THR A 74 5.17 10.36 -11.51
C THR A 74 5.08 11.35 -10.36
N LYS A 75 5.02 10.81 -9.15
CA LYS A 75 5.12 11.54 -7.88
C LYS A 75 6.56 11.48 -7.39
N THR A 76 6.88 12.31 -6.40
CA THR A 76 8.17 12.27 -5.71
C THR A 76 7.93 12.40 -4.23
N HIS A 77 8.58 11.53 -3.46
CA HIS A 77 8.62 11.61 -2.00
C HIS A 77 10.05 11.37 -1.55
N ARG A 78 10.57 12.24 -0.68
CA ARG A 78 11.98 12.20 -0.23
C ARG A 78 12.96 12.04 -1.41
N GLU A 79 12.77 12.83 -2.46
CA GLU A 79 13.59 12.84 -3.70
C GLU A 79 13.54 11.55 -4.53
N MET A 80 12.72 10.56 -4.16
CA MET A 80 12.59 9.30 -4.88
C MET A 80 11.32 9.32 -5.76
N PRO A 81 11.44 9.21 -7.10
CA PRO A 81 10.31 9.27 -8.03
C PRO A 81 9.55 7.95 -8.10
N PHE A 82 8.24 7.98 -8.31
CA PHE A 82 7.42 6.78 -8.51
C PHE A 82 6.13 7.05 -9.25
N ASP A 83 5.66 6.06 -10.02
CA ASP A 83 4.34 6.04 -10.64
C ASP A 83 3.39 5.03 -9.98
N ARG A 84 3.90 4.23 -9.04
CA ARG A 84 3.14 3.27 -8.25
C ARG A 84 3.72 3.10 -6.85
N LEU A 85 2.84 2.85 -5.88
CA LEU A 85 3.22 2.28 -4.58
C LEU A 85 2.48 0.97 -4.38
N ALA A 86 3.14 -0.01 -3.75
CA ALA A 86 2.51 -1.25 -3.34
C ALA A 86 2.84 -1.55 -1.88
N VAL A 87 1.90 -2.15 -1.15
CA VAL A 87 2.11 -2.55 0.26
C VAL A 87 1.53 -3.92 0.48
N GLN A 88 2.32 -4.80 1.09
CA GLN A 88 1.80 -6.07 1.58
C GLN A 88 1.06 -5.83 2.90
N LEU A 89 -0.14 -6.35 3.01
CA LEU A 89 -0.93 -6.30 4.23
C LEU A 89 -0.82 -7.63 4.97
N ARG A 90 -0.38 -7.55 6.23
CA ARG A 90 -0.42 -8.69 7.16
C ARG A 90 -1.18 -8.28 8.42
N PRO A 91 -2.18 -9.05 8.87
CA PRO A 91 -3.08 -8.65 9.96
C PRO A 91 -2.35 -8.36 11.27
N GLU A 92 -1.20 -9.00 11.49
CA GLU A 92 -0.37 -8.86 12.69
C GLU A 92 0.64 -7.71 12.64
N TYR A 93 0.78 -7.03 11.50
CA TYR A 93 1.77 -5.96 11.35
C TYR A 93 1.25 -4.62 11.89
N SER A 94 2.05 -3.97 12.72
CA SER A 94 1.85 -2.59 13.20
C SER A 94 2.58 -1.55 12.36
N GLY A 95 2.86 -1.86 11.10
CA GLY A 95 3.53 -0.97 10.16
C GLY A 95 3.29 -1.39 8.72
N LEU A 96 3.52 -0.45 7.81
CA LEU A 96 3.31 -0.60 6.37
C LEU A 96 4.62 -0.34 5.64
N GLU A 97 5.08 -1.33 4.89
CA GLU A 97 6.22 -1.20 3.99
C GLU A 97 5.71 -0.96 2.56
N PHE A 98 5.94 0.26 2.07
CA PHE A 98 5.55 0.68 0.73
C PHE A 98 6.70 0.48 -0.25
N VAL A 99 6.52 -0.51 -1.11
CA VAL A 99 7.38 -0.80 -2.24
C VAL A 99 7.14 0.22 -3.35
N ARG A 100 8.24 0.82 -3.82
CA ARG A 100 8.20 1.83 -4.86
C ARG A 100 8.22 1.21 -6.26
N GLY A 101 7.23 1.56 -7.07
CA GLY A 101 7.18 1.23 -8.50
C GLY A 101 7.47 2.45 -9.38
N ASN A 102 8.30 2.26 -10.41
CA ASN A 102 8.53 3.28 -11.44
C ASN A 102 8.82 2.62 -12.79
N GLY A 103 8.16 3.06 -13.85
CA GLY A 103 8.37 2.54 -15.20
C GLY A 103 8.05 1.04 -15.33
N GLY A 104 7.09 0.54 -14.55
CA GLY A 104 6.67 -0.87 -14.58
C GLY A 104 7.52 -1.84 -13.76
N THR A 105 8.50 -1.35 -13.00
CA THR A 105 9.35 -2.15 -12.12
C THR A 105 9.23 -1.72 -10.66
N TYR A 106 9.19 -2.67 -9.74
CA TYR A 106 9.32 -2.42 -8.31
C TYR A 106 10.79 -2.54 -7.91
N SER A 107 11.44 -1.45 -7.54
CA SER A 107 12.86 -1.52 -7.17
C SER A 107 13.35 -0.37 -6.32
N GLY A 108 14.42 -0.66 -5.57
CA GLY A 108 15.16 0.32 -4.79
C GLY A 108 14.63 0.44 -3.37
N ARG A 109 14.90 1.60 -2.75
CA ARG A 109 14.55 1.83 -1.36
C ARG A 109 13.04 2.05 -1.19
N ASP A 110 12.51 1.39 -0.17
CA ASP A 110 11.09 1.43 0.18
C ASP A 110 10.79 2.61 1.13
N TYR A 111 9.51 2.80 1.44
CA TYR A 111 9.08 3.67 2.53
C TYR A 111 8.47 2.84 3.65
N TYR A 112 8.69 3.26 4.90
CA TYR A 112 8.06 2.61 6.04
C TYR A 112 7.18 3.59 6.79
N TYR A 113 5.97 3.15 7.11
CA TYR A 113 5.02 3.89 7.92
C TYR A 113 4.67 3.07 9.16
N SER A 114 5.08 3.54 10.34
CA SER A 114 4.68 2.94 11.60
C SER A 114 3.24 3.31 11.92
N LEU A 115 2.42 2.33 12.27
CA LEU A 115 1.11 2.58 12.83
C LEU A 115 1.24 2.96 14.32
N LYS A 116 0.15 3.49 14.90
CA LYS A 116 0.09 3.76 16.34
C LYS A 116 0.25 2.45 17.11
N LYS A 117 0.88 2.52 18.29
CA LYS A 117 0.97 1.37 19.20
C LYS A 117 -0.42 0.76 19.45
N GLY A 118 -0.55 -0.54 19.19
CA GLY A 118 -1.80 -1.30 19.36
C GLY A 118 -2.69 -1.31 18.12
N GLN A 119 -2.39 -0.55 17.06
CA GLN A 119 -3.03 -0.69 15.76
C GLN A 119 -2.31 -1.74 14.91
N THR A 120 -3.07 -2.46 14.10
CA THR A 120 -2.58 -3.41 13.10
C THR A 120 -3.42 -3.31 11.83
N ALA A 121 -3.00 -3.99 10.77
CA ALA A 121 -3.77 -4.05 9.52
C ALA A 121 -4.94 -5.06 9.53
N ALA A 122 -5.27 -5.70 10.67
CA ALA A 122 -6.24 -6.78 10.74
C ALA A 122 -7.61 -6.44 10.15
N GLU A 123 -8.24 -5.36 10.61
CA GLU A 123 -9.58 -4.94 10.13
C GLU A 123 -9.60 -4.61 8.63
N LEU A 124 -8.50 -4.04 8.13
CA LEU A 124 -8.36 -3.72 6.71
C LEU A 124 -8.21 -5.00 5.89
N CYS A 125 -7.42 -5.97 6.37
CA CYS A 125 -7.26 -7.28 5.74
C CYS A 125 -8.60 -8.01 5.62
N GLU A 126 -9.40 -8.04 6.70
CA GLU A 126 -10.72 -8.68 6.70
C GLU A 126 -11.67 -8.02 5.71
N PHE A 127 -11.70 -6.69 5.68
CA PHE A 127 -12.50 -5.92 4.74
C PHE A 127 -12.16 -6.25 3.28
N LEU A 128 -10.87 -6.24 2.92
CA LEU A 128 -10.45 -6.47 1.53
C LEU A 128 -10.70 -7.92 1.07
N LYS A 129 -10.52 -8.90 1.97
CA LYS A 129 -10.86 -10.31 1.69
C LYS A 129 -12.36 -10.54 1.52
N GLY A 130 -13.20 -9.70 2.13
CA GLY A 130 -14.65 -9.72 1.95
C GLY A 130 -15.11 -8.98 0.69
N ALA A 131 -14.42 -7.91 0.29
CA ALA A 131 -14.81 -7.06 -0.83
C ALA A 131 -14.55 -7.68 -2.21
N GLY A 132 -13.65 -8.65 -2.32
CA GLY A 132 -13.36 -9.38 -3.56
C GLY A 132 -14.28 -10.58 -3.84
N LYS A 133 -15.34 -10.76 -3.05
CA LYS A 133 -16.36 -11.82 -3.23
C LYS A 133 -17.66 -11.23 -3.74
#